data_AF-A0A0F7ZGP5-F1
#
_entry.id   AF-A0A0F7ZGP5-F1
#
_cell.length_a   1.000
_cell.length_b   1.000
_cell.length_c   1.000
_cell.angle_alpha   90.00
_cell.angle_beta   90.00
_cell.angle_gamma   90.00
#
_symmetry.space_group_name_H-M   'P 1'
#
loop_
_entity.id
_entity.type
_entity.pdbx_description
1 polymer ?
#
loop_
_entity_poly.entity_id
_entity_poly.type
_entity_poly.pdbx_seq_one_letter_code
_entity_poly.pdbx_strand_id
1 'polypeptide(L)'
;MAIADGRLVGQKTLAESMKLDLHDPREQAIANCFIKRFDKELFRRLLVNWTVAKNHSFSIAEETELQAIFEYLNPSVSGRKANMTHTTVREKVIVAFELCVISSCWN
;
A
#
# COMPACT_ATOMS: atom_id res chain seq x y z
N MET A 1 5.88 -22.72 -1.20
CA MET A 1 5.01 -21.60 -0.77
C MET A 1 3.66 -22.20 -0.40
N ALA A 2 3.30 -22.25 0.89
CA ALA A 2 2.06 -22.88 1.33
C ALA A 2 0.92 -21.84 1.32
N ILE A 3 -0.21 -22.20 0.71
CA ILE A 3 -1.46 -21.44 0.74
C ILE A 3 -2.45 -22.30 1.52
N ALA A 4 -2.95 -21.80 2.64
CA ALA A 4 -4.08 -22.39 3.37
C ALA A 4 -5.24 -21.40 3.27
N ASP A 5 -6.43 -21.88 2.89
CA ASP A 5 -7.66 -21.09 2.74
C ASP A 5 -7.50 -19.80 1.90
N GLY A 6 -6.70 -19.86 0.83
CA GLY A 6 -6.46 -18.73 -0.07
C GLY A 6 -5.56 -17.62 0.50
N ARG A 7 -4.94 -17.82 1.67
CA ARG A 7 -3.99 -16.88 2.29
C ARG A 7 -2.56 -17.41 2.29
N LEU A 8 -1.62 -16.50 2.09
CA LEU A 8 -0.19 -16.79 2.25
C LEU A 8 0.10 -17.04 3.73
N VAL A 9 0.79 -18.14 4.05
CA VAL A 9 1.23 -18.44 5.42
C VAL A 9 2.02 -17.26 5.97
N GLY A 10 1.53 -16.66 7.07
CA GLY A 10 2.12 -15.49 7.74
C GLY A 10 1.38 -14.17 7.55
N GLN A 11 0.38 -14.07 6.65
CA GLN A 11 -0.47 -12.88 6.56
C GLN A 11 -1.51 -12.85 7.67
N LYS A 12 -1.33 -11.94 8.64
CA LYS A 12 -2.35 -11.63 9.65
C LYS A 12 -3.41 -10.70 9.06
N THR A 13 -4.67 -10.92 9.40
CA THR A 13 -5.72 -9.94 9.08
C THR A 13 -5.53 -8.66 9.88
N LEU A 14 -6.07 -7.55 9.40
CA LEU A 14 -6.16 -6.32 10.18
C LEU A 14 -6.79 -6.57 11.56
N ALA A 15 -7.84 -7.39 11.63
CA ALA A 15 -8.49 -7.76 12.88
C ALA A 15 -7.54 -8.52 13.81
N GLU A 16 -6.80 -9.50 13.30
CA GLU A 16 -5.78 -10.24 14.06
C GLU A 16 -4.63 -9.34 14.53
N SER A 17 -4.15 -8.44 13.67
CA SER A 17 -3.08 -7.49 14.01
C SER A 17 -3.51 -6.50 15.08
N MET A 18 -4.79 -6.12 15.09
CA MET A 18 -5.38 -5.20 16.07
C MET A 18 -6.04 -5.90 17.27
N LYS A 19 -6.05 -7.25 17.29
CA LYS A 19 -6.71 -8.08 18.30
C LYS A 19 -8.20 -7.77 18.48
N LEU A 20 -8.91 -7.54 17.38
CA LEU A 20 -10.35 -7.25 17.37
C LEU A 20 -11.16 -8.55 17.28
N ASP A 21 -12.20 -8.66 18.11
CA ASP A 21 -13.22 -9.70 18.04
C ASP A 21 -14.28 -9.33 16.98
N LEU A 22 -14.32 -10.10 15.89
CA LEU A 22 -15.28 -9.87 14.81
C LEU A 22 -16.70 -10.33 15.15
N HIS A 23 -16.91 -11.02 16.28
CA HIS A 23 -18.24 -11.36 16.80
C HIS A 23 -18.87 -10.24 17.64
N ASP A 24 -18.06 -9.29 18.14
CA ASP A 24 -18.57 -8.05 18.74
C ASP A 24 -18.91 -7.05 17.62
N PRO A 25 -20.19 -6.62 17.48
CA PRO A 25 -20.59 -5.68 16.43
C PRO A 25 -19.83 -4.35 16.46
N ARG A 26 -19.42 -3.89 17.64
CA ARG A 26 -18.63 -2.66 17.82
C ARG A 26 -17.21 -2.85 17.29
N GLU A 27 -16.55 -3.93 17.66
CA GLU A 27 -15.18 -4.20 17.21
C GLU A 27 -15.13 -4.55 15.71
N GLN A 28 -16.15 -5.22 15.19
CA GLN A 28 -16.35 -5.40 13.76
C GLN A 28 -16.53 -4.05 13.03
N ALA A 29 -17.31 -3.12 13.60
CA ALA A 29 -17.45 -1.78 13.04
C ALA A 29 -16.12 -1.00 13.04
N ILE A 30 -15.29 -1.18 14.06
CA ILE A 30 -13.93 -0.62 14.12
C ILE A 30 -13.07 -1.19 13.00
N ALA A 31 -13.01 -2.51 12.83
CA ALA A 31 -12.27 -3.16 11.74
C ALA A 31 -12.73 -2.64 10.37
N ASN A 32 -14.04 -2.54 10.15
CA ASN A 32 -14.62 -2.00 8.93
C ASN A 32 -14.28 -0.52 8.70
N CYS A 33 -14.17 0.29 9.75
CA CYS A 33 -13.75 1.69 9.66
C CYS A 33 -12.31 1.81 9.15
N PHE A 34 -11.39 1.03 9.72
CA PHE A 34 -9.99 1.00 9.28
C PHE A 34 -9.85 0.52 7.83
N ILE A 35 -10.58 -0.54 7.46
CA ILE A 35 -10.72 -1.00 6.07
C ILE A 35 -11.18 0.18 5.20
N LYS A 36 -12.29 0.85 5.51
CA LYS A 36 -12.80 1.94 4.65
C LYS A 36 -11.85 3.13 4.53
N ARG A 37 -11.08 3.44 5.58
CA ARG A 37 -10.21 4.62 5.62
C ARG A 37 -8.92 4.51 4.82
N PHE A 38 -8.41 3.30 4.61
CA PHE A 38 -7.14 3.16 3.90
C PHE A 38 -7.32 3.26 2.38
N ASP A 39 -6.96 4.40 1.81
CA ASP A 39 -6.89 4.59 0.37
C ASP A 39 -5.54 4.09 -0.18
N LYS A 40 -5.62 2.97 -0.90
CA LYS A 40 -4.46 2.31 -1.52
C LYS A 40 -3.81 3.16 -2.61
N GLU A 41 -4.58 3.86 -3.43
CA GLU A 41 -4.01 4.64 -4.54
C GLU A 41 -3.41 5.95 -4.03
N LEU A 42 -4.01 6.56 -3.01
CA LEU A 42 -3.39 7.70 -2.33
C LEU A 42 -2.05 7.30 -1.69
N PHE A 43 -2.00 6.18 -0.96
CA PHE A 43 -0.75 5.67 -0.37
C PHE A 43 0.34 5.51 -1.44
N ARG A 44 0.01 4.85 -2.56
CA ARG A 44 0.94 4.62 -3.66
C ARG A 44 1.41 5.92 -4.30
N ARG A 45 0.51 6.89 -4.50
CA ARG A 45 0.85 8.21 -5.04
C ARG A 45 1.80 8.96 -4.12
N LEU A 46 1.57 8.92 -2.80
CA LEU A 46 2.47 9.55 -1.82
C LEU A 46 3.86 8.93 -1.86
N LEU A 47 3.96 7.59 -1.96
CA LEU A 47 5.24 6.91 -2.06
C LEU A 47 6.00 7.30 -3.34
N VAL A 48 5.34 7.28 -4.51
CA VAL A 48 5.94 7.71 -5.78
C VAL A 48 6.40 9.16 -5.71
N ASN A 49 5.57 10.07 -5.21
CA ASN A 49 5.91 11.48 -5.10
C ASN A 49 7.14 11.69 -4.21
N TRP A 50 7.22 11.00 -3.08
CA TRP A 50 8.37 11.06 -2.19
C TRP A 50 9.63 10.50 -2.86
N THR A 51 9.54 9.34 -3.53
CA THR A 51 10.65 8.74 -4.28
C THR A 51 11.22 9.71 -5.31
N VAL A 52 10.37 10.36 -6.11
CA VAL A 52 10.80 11.34 -7.12
C VAL A 52 11.35 12.61 -6.48
N ALA A 53 10.63 13.20 -5.52
CA ALA A 53 11.01 14.48 -4.90
C ALA A 53 12.36 14.42 -4.17
N LYS A 54 12.76 13.24 -3.69
CA LYS A 54 14.04 13.01 -3.01
C LYS A 54 15.07 12.28 -3.85
N ASN A 55 14.75 12.01 -5.12
CA ASN A 55 15.61 11.27 -6.05
C ASN A 55 16.10 9.93 -5.46
N HIS A 56 15.20 9.22 -4.78
CA HIS A 56 15.49 7.88 -4.28
C HIS A 56 15.52 6.87 -5.42
N SER A 57 16.31 5.81 -5.27
CA SER A 57 16.19 4.62 -6.12
C SER A 57 14.76 4.10 -6.09
N PHE A 58 14.21 3.66 -7.22
CA PHE A 58 12.88 3.06 -7.26
C PHE A 58 12.78 1.76 -6.45
N SER A 59 13.92 1.09 -6.22
CA SER A 59 14.00 -0.08 -5.34
C SER A 59 13.68 0.24 -3.87
N ILE A 60 13.66 1.52 -3.47
CA ILE A 60 13.30 1.92 -2.10
C ILE A 60 11.91 1.41 -1.67
N ALA A 61 10.99 1.23 -2.63
CA ALA A 61 9.65 0.71 -2.37
C ALA A 61 9.65 -0.80 -2.01
N GLU A 62 10.74 -1.51 -2.32
CA GLU A 62 10.94 -2.93 -2.08
C GLU A 62 11.81 -3.21 -0.84
N GLU A 63 12.41 -2.18 -0.24
CA GLU A 63 13.24 -2.31 0.96
C GLU A 63 12.43 -2.93 2.11
N THR A 64 12.95 -4.04 2.63
CA THR A 64 12.29 -4.86 3.63
C THR A 64 11.98 -4.09 4.91
N GLU A 65 12.92 -3.27 5.35
CA GLU A 65 12.85 -2.45 6.56
C GLU A 65 11.76 -1.38 6.41
N LEU A 66 11.65 -0.75 5.24
CA LEU A 66 10.62 0.25 4.98
C LEU A 66 9.24 -0.39 4.92
N GLN A 67 9.10 -1.54 4.26
CA GLN A 67 7.84 -2.28 4.22
C GLN A 67 7.41 -2.74 5.63
N ALA A 68 8.37 -3.16 6.47
CA ALA A 68 8.10 -3.52 7.86
C ALA A 68 7.61 -2.31 8.68
N ILE A 69 8.19 -1.12 8.48
CA ILE A 69 7.71 0.12 9.12
C ILE A 69 6.28 0.43 8.70
N PHE A 70 5.97 0.39 7.39
CA PHE A 70 4.62 0.65 6.91
C PHE A 70 3.60 -0.36 7.44
N GLU A 71 3.97 -1.63 7.51
CA GLU A 71 3.12 -2.68 8.03
C GLU A 71 2.84 -2.52 9.53
N TYR A 72 3.88 -2.15 10.30
CA TYR A 72 3.73 -1.87 11.72
C TYR A 72 2.78 -0.70 11.97
N LEU A 73 2.94 0.39 11.21
CA LEU A 73 2.10 1.59 11.34
C LEU A 73 0.66 1.37 10.83
N ASN A 74 0.49 0.59 9.77
CA ASN A 74 -0.81 0.29 9.20
C ASN A 74 -0.81 -1.07 8.47
N PRO A 75 -1.32 -2.15 9.10
CA PRO A 75 -1.34 -3.48 8.50
C PRO A 75 -2.29 -3.61 7.29
N SER A 76 -3.08 -2.57 6.99
CA SER A 76 -3.84 -2.51 5.73
C SER A 76 -2.92 -2.42 4.51
N VAL A 77 -1.66 -2.01 4.68
CA VAL A 77 -0.67 -1.91 3.60
C VAL A 77 -0.39 -3.30 3.01
N SER A 78 -0.02 -4.29 3.83
CA SER A 78 0.11 -5.68 3.36
C SER A 78 -1.25 -6.29 3.02
N GLY A 79 -2.26 -6.08 3.87
CA GLY A 79 -3.58 -6.69 3.73
C GLY A 79 -4.29 -6.34 2.42
N ARG A 80 -3.98 -5.18 1.83
CA ARG A 80 -4.51 -4.74 0.52
C ARG A 80 -3.51 -4.81 -0.62
N LYS A 81 -2.34 -5.43 -0.43
CA LYS A 81 -1.26 -5.49 -1.42
C LYS A 81 -0.94 -4.08 -1.95
N ALA A 82 -0.77 -3.13 -1.04
CA ALA A 82 -0.48 -1.73 -1.38
C ALA A 82 0.99 -1.50 -1.74
N ASN A 83 1.89 -2.34 -1.21
CA ASN A 83 3.30 -2.37 -1.57
C ASN A 83 3.47 -2.43 -3.10
N MET A 84 4.49 -1.73 -3.60
CA MET A 84 4.81 -1.61 -5.01
C MET A 84 6.20 -2.17 -5.27
N THR A 85 6.37 -2.69 -6.48
CA THR A 85 7.68 -3.04 -7.00
C THR A 85 8.36 -1.81 -7.60
N HIS A 86 9.68 -1.85 -7.77
CA HIS A 86 10.41 -0.80 -8.46
C HIS A 86 9.89 -0.59 -9.90
N THR A 87 9.46 -1.67 -10.57
CA THR A 87 8.83 -1.62 -11.89
C THR A 87 7.52 -0.83 -11.85
N THR A 88 6.65 -1.10 -10.87
CA THR A 88 5.40 -0.34 -10.72
C THR A 88 5.64 1.12 -10.38
N VAL A 89 6.66 1.43 -9.57
CA VAL A 89 7.07 2.83 -9.32
C VAL A 89 7.50 3.50 -10.62
N ARG A 90 8.37 2.85 -11.40
CA ARG A 90 8.83 3.35 -12.70
C ARG A 90 7.66 3.62 -13.66
N GLU A 91 6.75 2.67 -13.81
CA GLU A 91 5.57 2.81 -14.68
C GLU A 91 4.70 4.00 -14.26
N LYS A 92 4.42 4.15 -12.95
CA LYS A 92 3.63 5.27 -12.44
C LYS A 92 4.32 6.62 -12.69
N VAL A 93 5.65 6.69 -12.60
CA VAL A 93 6.42 7.90 -12.92
C VAL A 93 6.35 8.21 -14.41
N ILE A 94 6.52 7.23 -15.29
CA ILE A 94 6.42 7.40 -16.75
C ILE A 94 5.03 7.91 -17.12
N VAL A 95 3.97 7.26 -16.65
CA VAL A 95 2.59 7.67 -16.92
C VAL A 95 2.32 9.09 -16.42
N ALA A 96 2.80 9.45 -15.23
CA ALA A 96 2.64 10.81 -14.71
C ALA A 96 3.36 11.85 -15.58
N PHE A 97 4.55 11.52 -16.08
CA PHE A 97 5.32 12.38 -16.98
C PHE A 97 4.63 12.53 -18.35
N GLU A 98 4.19 11.44 -18.96
CA GLU A 98 3.49 11.44 -20.25
C GLU A 98 2.16 12.21 -20.17
N LEU A 99 1.39 12.03 -19.10
CA LEU A 99 0.15 12.79 -18.89
C LEU A 99 0.41 14.28 -18.71
N CYS A 100 1.49 14.65 -18.01
CA CYS A 100 1.90 16.05 -17.88
C CYS A 100 2.28 16.66 -19.24
N VAL A 101 3.07 15.92 -20.03
CA VAL A 101 3.49 16.33 -21.38
C VAL A 101 2.27 16.49 -22.30
N ILE A 102 1.36 15.51 -22.33
CA ILE A 102 0.15 15.57 -23.15
C ILE A 102 -0.74 16.75 -22.73
N SER A 103 -0.91 17.00 -21.43
CA SER A 103 -1.66 18.17 -20.94
C SER A 103 -1.01 19.50 -21.31
N SER A 104 0.32 19.56 -21.43
CA SER A 104 1.03 20.76 -21.90
C SER A 104 1.02 20.93 -23.42
N CYS A 105 0.84 19.85 -24.19
CA CYS A 105 0.75 19.90 -25.66
C CYS A 105 -0.65 20.24 -26.18
N TRP A 106 -1.67 20.29 -25.30
CA TRP A 106 -3.07 20.61 -25.64
C TRP A 106 -3.54 21.95 -25.04
N ASN A 107 -2.63 22.80 -24.56
CA ASN A 107 -2.85 24.22 -24.25
C ASN A 107 -2.03 25.10 -25.19
#